data_AF-A0A5N5U836-F1
#
_entry.id   AF-A0A5N5U836-F1
#
_cell.length_a   1.000
_cell.length_b   1.000
_cell.length_c   1.000
_cell.angle_alpha   90.00
_cell.angle_beta   90.00
_cell.angle_gamma   90.00
#
_symmetry.space_group_name_H-M   'P 1'
#
loop_
_entity.id
_entity.type
_entity.pdbx_description
1 polymer ?
#
loop_
_entity_poly.entity_id
_entity_poly.type
_entity_poly.pdbx_seq_one_letter_code
_entity_poly.pdbx_strand_id
1 'polypeptide(L)' 'MAEISLNPTDHAILNLLNEGRCTPSYIAQQTDYTRGNIQNRLLRLVEHNYVNQLGGGLYELIEDPRKNIK' A
#
# COMPACT_ATOMS: atom_id res chain seq x y z
N MET A 1 18.84 4.22 4.00
CA MET A 1 17.68 3.59 3.34
C MET A 1 17.12 4.62 2.37
N ALA A 2 16.95 4.28 1.09
CA ALA A 2 16.47 5.24 0.10
C ALA A 2 15.01 5.63 0.40
N GLU A 3 14.65 6.89 0.19
CA GLU A 3 13.25 7.31 0.25
C GLU A 3 12.46 6.68 -0.90
N ILE A 4 11.24 6.21 -0.61
CA ILE A 4 10.33 5.71 -1.65
C ILE A 4 9.73 6.89 -2.41
N SER A 5 9.85 6.90 -3.73
CA SER A 5 9.05 7.81 -4.56
C SER A 5 7.65 7.23 -4.70
N LEU A 6 6.67 7.90 -4.08
CA LEU A 6 5.27 7.52 -4.16
C LEU A 6 4.71 7.86 -5.55
N ASN A 7 3.94 6.94 -6.11
CA ASN A 7 3.22 7.09 -7.36
C ASN A 7 1.70 7.02 -7.14
N PRO A 8 0.88 7.30 -8.17
CA PRO A 8 -0.58 7.30 -8.04
C PRO A 8 -1.18 5.98 -7.52
N THR A 9 -0.58 4.83 -7.83
CA THR A 9 -1.01 3.54 -7.28
C THR A 9 -0.74 3.45 -5.78
N ASP A 10 0.39 3.94 -5.28
CA ASP A 10 0.66 3.98 -3.85
C ASP A 10 -0.34 4.86 -3.11
N HIS A 11 -0.68 6.04 -3.68
CA HIS A 11 -1.68 6.91 -3.07
C HIS A 11 -3.04 6.22 -2.94
N ALA A 12 -3.47 5.48 -3.96
CA ALA A 12 -4.72 4.72 -3.92
C ALA A 12 -4.68 3.59 -2.89
N ILE A 13 -3.58 2.84 -2.81
CA ILE A 13 -3.36 1.81 -1.79
C ILE A 13 -3.42 2.40 -0.38
N LEU A 14 -2.67 3.48 -0.14
CA LEU A 14 -2.58 4.13 1.16
C LEU A 14 -3.89 4.78 1.60
N ASN A 15 -4.73 5.24 0.66
CA ASN A 15 -6.09 5.72 0.97
C ASN A 15 -6.94 4.59 1.55
N LEU A 16 -7.03 3.46 0.83
CA LEU A 16 -7.83 2.31 1.28
C LEU A 16 -7.27 1.70 2.57
N LEU A 17 -5.94 1.63 2.73
CA LEU A 17 -5.33 1.13 3.96
C LEU A 17 -5.51 2.07 5.16
N ASN A 18 -5.74 3.37 4.95
CA ASN A 18 -6.15 4.29 6.03
C ASN A 18 -7.58 4.01 6.51
N GLU A 19 -8.45 3.49 5.64
CA GLU A 19 -9.83 3.13 5.99
C GLU A 19 -9.92 1.77 6.68
N GLY A 20 -8.96 0.87 6.41
CA GLY A 20 -8.87 -0.41 7.09
C GLY A 20 -7.98 -1.41 6.38
N ARG A 21 -7.93 -2.63 6.92
CA ARG A 21 -7.12 -3.72 6.35
C ARG A 21 -7.67 -4.14 5.00
N CYS A 22 -6.77 -4.28 4.02
CA CYS A 22 -7.14 -4.57 2.64
C CYS A 22 -6.39 -5.77 2.09
N THR A 23 -6.99 -6.44 1.10
CA THR A 23 -6.28 -7.42 0.25
C THR A 23 -5.96 -6.82 -1.12
N PRO A 24 -4.95 -7.32 -1.86
CA PRO A 24 -4.64 -6.84 -3.21
C PRO A 24 -5.83 -6.97 -4.16
N SER A 25 -6.62 -8.03 -4.02
CA SER A 25 -7.82 -8.26 -4.83
C SER A 25 -8.91 -7.23 -4.53
N TYR A 26 -9.11 -6.88 -3.25
CA TYR A 26 -10.05 -5.84 -2.86
C TYR A 26 -9.63 -4.46 -3.40
N ILE A 27 -8.35 -4.09 -3.24
CA ILE A 27 -7.82 -2.82 -3.77
C ILE A 27 -8.00 -2.73 -5.29
N ALA A 28 -7.78 -3.84 -6.01
CA ALA A 28 -7.96 -3.89 -7.46
C ALA A 28 -9.44 -3.77 -7.88
N GLN A 29 -10.39 -4.10 -7.01
CA GLN A 29 -11.82 -3.90 -7.26
C GLN A 29 -12.26 -2.47 -6.98
N GLN A 30 -11.58 -1.76 -6.08
CA GLN A 30 -11.88 -0.38 -5.69
C GLN A 30 -11.12 0.66 -6.53
N THR A 31 -10.22 0.23 -7.42
CA THR A 31 -9.36 1.11 -8.21
C THR A 31 -9.22 0.59 -9.64
N ASP A 32 -8.76 1.42 -10.55
CA ASP A 32 -8.51 1.02 -11.94
C ASP A 32 -7.13 0.35 -12.13
N TYR A 33 -6.42 0.03 -11.04
CA TYR A 33 -5.10 -0.60 -11.09
C TYR A 33 -5.19 -2.12 -11.11
N THR A 34 -4.28 -2.75 -11.84
CA THR A 34 -4.21 -4.22 -11.86
C THR A 34 -3.73 -4.77 -10.53
N ARG A 35 -4.26 -5.94 -10.14
CA ARG A 35 -3.83 -6.67 -8.93
C ARG A 35 -2.32 -6.91 -8.89
N GLY A 36 -1.69 -7.17 -10.04
CA GLY A 36 -0.24 -7.36 -10.14
C GLY A 36 0.54 -6.09 -9.81
N ASN A 37 0.12 -4.94 -10.35
CA ASN A 37 0.73 -3.65 -10.01
C ASN A 37 0.56 -3.34 -8.51
N ILE A 38 -0.64 -3.55 -7.96
CA ILE A 38 -0.94 -3.36 -6.54
C ILE A 38 -0.05 -4.25 -5.67
N GLN A 39 0.09 -5.53 -6.01
CA GLN A 39 0.95 -6.47 -5.26
C GLN A 39 2.41 -5.98 -5.23
N ASN A 40 2.95 -5.57 -6.38
CA ASN A 40 4.32 -5.03 -6.45
C ASN A 40 4.48 -3.77 -5.59
N ARG A 41 3.46 -2.90 -5.57
CA ARG A 41 3.50 -1.68 -4.76
C ARG A 41 3.38 -1.96 -3.26
N LEU A 42 2.51 -2.87 -2.85
CA LEU A 42 2.40 -3.32 -1.46
C LEU A 42 3.72 -3.91 -0.95
N LEU A 43 4.38 -4.75 -1.73
CA LEU A 43 5.68 -5.32 -1.35
C LEU A 43 6.73 -4.23 -1.11
N ARG A 44 6.80 -3.22 -1.98
CA ARG A 44 7.67 -2.05 -1.74
C ARG A 44 7.30 -1.31 -0.46
N LEU A 45 6.02 -1.04 -0.21
CA LEU A 45 5.61 -0.37 1.02
C LEU A 45 5.96 -1.19 2.28
N VAL A 46 5.95 -2.52 2.18
CA VAL A 46 6.42 -3.43 3.24
C VAL A 46 7.93 -3.35 3.43
N GLU A 47 8.73 -3.36 2.36
CA GLU A 47 10.19 -3.20 2.42
C GLU A 47 10.62 -1.91 3.14
N HIS A 48 9.80 -0.87 3.04
CA HIS A 48 10.01 0.42 3.70
C HIS A 48 9.30 0.55 5.06
N ASN A 49 8.67 -0.50 5.57
CA ASN A 49 7.94 -0.55 6.86
C ASN A 49 6.71 0.38 6.97
N TYR A 50 6.17 0.88 5.86
CA TYR A 50 4.94 1.67 5.88
C TYR A 50 3.69 0.79 5.99
N VAL A 51 3.78 -0.43 5.47
CA VAL A 51 2.69 -1.42 5.45
C VAL A 51 3.20 -2.74 6.02
N ASN A 52 2.33 -3.49 6.69
CA ASN A 52 2.64 -4.84 7.16
C ASN A 52 1.72 -5.88 6.49
N GLN A 53 2.25 -7.08 6.23
CA GLN A 53 1.49 -8.20 5.69
C GLN A 53 1.14 -9.18 6.81
N LEU A 54 -0.14 -9.28 7.16
CA LEU A 54 -0.66 -10.08 8.28
C LEU A 54 -0.84 -11.57 7.96
N GLY A 55 -0.53 -11.99 6.73
CA GLY A 55 -0.81 -13.33 6.22
C GLY A 55 -2.09 -13.40 5.41
N GLY A 56 -2.26 -14.46 4.61
CA GLY A 56 -3.44 -14.64 3.73
C GLY A 56 -3.64 -13.55 2.67
N GLY A 57 -2.62 -12.72 2.42
CA GLY A 57 -2.71 -11.56 1.54
C GLY A 57 -3.45 -10.36 2.15
N LEU A 58 -3.60 -10.31 3.47
CA LEU A 58 -4.14 -9.17 4.19
C LEU A 58 -3.02 -8.20 4.57
N TYR A 59 -3.24 -6.91 4.30
CA TYR A 59 -2.28 -5.84 4.57
C TYR A 59 -2.91 -4.79 5.50
N GLU A 60 -2.07 -4.18 6.33
CA GLU A 60 -2.44 -3.08 7.22
C GLU A 60 -1.44 -1.93 7.11
N LEU A 61 -1.92 -0.69 7.28
CA LEU A 61 -1.06 0.48 7.37
C LEU A 61 -0.37 0.52 8.74
N ILE A 62 0.94 0.69 8.75
CA ILE A 62 1.73 0.91 9.98
C ILE A 62 2.02 2.41 10.13
N GLU A 63 2.52 3.02 9.07
CA GLU A 63 2.86 4.44 9.03
C GLU A 63 2.53 5.00 7.66
N ASP A 64 1.93 6.19 7.62
CA ASP A 64 1.60 6.84 6.36
C ASP A 64 2.77 7.73 5.90
N PRO A 65 3.53 7.34 4.85
CA PRO A 65 4.68 8.10 4.36
C PRO A 65 4.29 9.50 3.88
N ARG A 66 3.02 9.74 3.57
CA ARG A 66 2.52 11.03 3.07
C ARG A 66 2.40 12.07 4.19
N LYS A 67 2.37 11.64 5.45
CA LYS A 67 2.27 12.54 6.62
C LYS A 67 3.62 13.04 7.13
N ASN A 68 4.72 12.43 6.69
CA ASN A 68 6.07 12.72 7.18
C ASN A 68 6.94 13.54 6.21
N ILE A 69 6.38 13.99 5.08
CA ILE A 69 7.09 14.86 4.15
C ILE A 69 7.03 16.29 4.72
N LYS A 70 8.09 16.70 5.43
CA LYS A 70 8.35 18.09 5.82
C LYS A 70 9.27 18.78 4.82
#